data_AF-A0A398B811-F1
#
_entry.id   AF-A0A398B811-F1
#
_cell.length_a   1.000
_cell.length_b   1.000
_cell.length_c   1.000
_cell.angle_alpha   90.00
_cell.angle_beta   90.00
_cell.angle_gamma   90.00
#
_symmetry.space_group_name_H-M   'P 1'
#
loop_
_entity.id
_entity.type
_entity.pdbx_description
1 polymer ?
#
loop_
_entity_poly.entity_id
_entity_poly.type
_entity_poly.pdbx_seq_one_letter_code
_entity_poly.pdbx_strand_id
1 'polypeptide(L)'
;MFDSSLSSLYSKLAKKQEELRRLQEIIPELEQLFSDFVLNSAVCLEPSLAADAWKGDIASDFDEFRNKEVYDSYKQILDEQFPQLFLMIQTKIESLLEKISDLHSAIAAAEAADLEEKEAKALRGK
;
A
#
# COMPACT_ATOMS: atom_id res chain seq x y z
N MET A 1 31.21 1.01 21.19
CA MET A 1 30.84 0.92 19.76
C MET A 1 29.53 0.14 19.56
N PHE A 2 29.28 -0.95 20.29
CA PHE A 2 28.09 -1.80 20.12
C PHE A 2 26.75 -1.17 20.52
N ASP A 3 26.68 -0.36 21.60
CA ASP A 3 25.44 0.35 21.98
C ASP A 3 24.86 1.24 20.87
N SER A 4 25.73 1.89 20.09
CA SER A 4 25.31 2.71 18.95
C SER A 4 24.78 1.85 17.79
N SER A 5 25.28 0.63 17.63
CA SER A 5 24.80 -0.34 16.63
C SER A 5 23.44 -0.91 17.02
N LEU A 6 23.23 -1.25 18.29
CA LEU A 6 21.97 -1.80 18.78
C LEU A 6 20.85 -0.75 18.74
N SER A 7 21.13 0.48 19.20
CA SER A 7 20.21 1.61 19.08
C SER A 7 19.81 1.91 17.62
N SER A 8 20.75 1.75 16.67
CA SER A 8 20.46 1.89 15.24
C SER A 8 19.52 0.80 14.74
N LEU A 9 19.72 -0.46 15.14
CA LEU A 9 18.85 -1.58 14.77
C LEU A 9 17.41 -1.39 15.30
N TYR A 10 17.26 -1.01 16.57
CA TYR A 10 15.95 -0.69 17.15
C TYR A 10 15.28 0.49 16.44
N SER A 11 16.03 1.52 16.08
CA SER A 11 15.50 2.65 15.32
C SER A 11 15.00 2.24 13.93
N LYS A 12 15.73 1.36 13.25
CA LYS A 12 15.31 0.79 11.96
C LYS A 12 14.05 -0.07 12.11
N LEU A 13 13.98 -0.88 13.17
CA LEU A 13 12.81 -1.71 13.47
C LEU A 13 11.57 -0.86 13.68
N ALA A 14 11.65 0.14 14.56
CA ALA A 14 10.54 1.05 14.85
C ALA A 14 10.05 1.75 13.58
N LYS A 15 10.97 2.21 12.72
CA LYS A 15 10.62 2.82 11.43
C LYS A 15 9.86 1.85 10.52
N LYS A 16 10.27 0.58 10.45
CA LYS A 16 9.61 -0.42 9.60
C LYS A 16 8.23 -0.83 10.13
N GLN A 17 8.08 -0.93 11.45
CA GLN A 17 6.79 -1.17 12.10
C GLN A 17 5.82 -0.02 11.84
N GLU A 18 6.30 1.23 11.90
CA GLU A 18 5.47 2.41 11.59
C GLU A 18 5.08 2.47 10.10
N GLU A 19 6.01 2.17 9.18
CA GLU A 19 5.68 2.04 7.75
C GLU A 19 4.60 0.98 7.51
N LEU A 20 4.68 -0.16 8.21
CA LEU A 20 3.70 -1.25 8.11
C LEU A 20 2.32 -0.81 8.66
N ARG A 21 2.29 -0.21 9.86
CA ARG A 21 1.07 0.29 10.50
C ARG A 21 0.32 1.23 9.56
N ARG A 22 1.01 2.22 9.00
CA ARG A 22 0.42 3.19 8.07
C ARG A 22 -0.16 2.56 6.81
N LEU A 23 0.49 1.53 6.28
CA LEU A 23 -0.04 0.80 5.12
C LEU A 23 -1.30 0.00 5.47
N GLN A 24 -1.35 -0.61 6.65
CA GLN A 24 -2.53 -1.34 7.11
C GLN A 24 -3.72 -0.41 7.38
N GLU A 25 -3.45 0.80 7.86
CA GLU A 25 -4.49 1.80 8.14
C GLU A 25 -5.17 2.36 6.90
N ILE A 26 -4.48 2.42 5.76
CA ILE A 26 -5.06 2.97 4.52
C ILE A 26 -5.92 1.95 3.75
N ILE A 27 -5.78 0.64 4.06
CA ILE A 27 -6.51 -0.41 3.33
C ILE A 27 -8.02 -0.22 3.42
N PRO A 28 -8.64 -0.02 4.60
CA PRO A 28 -10.09 0.18 4.71
C PRO A 28 -10.58 1.42 3.95
N GLU A 29 -9.80 2.50 3.95
CA GLU A 29 -10.12 3.72 3.20
C GLU A 29 -10.11 3.46 1.68
N LEU A 30 -9.14 2.67 1.20
CA LEU A 30 -9.07 2.28 -0.21
C LEU A 30 -10.16 1.28 -0.62
N GLU A 31 -10.52 0.34 0.25
CA GLU A 31 -11.63 -0.59 0.03
C GLU A 31 -12.96 0.16 -0.05
N GLN A 32 -13.17 1.15 0.82
CA GLN A 32 -14.35 2.02 0.76
C GLN A 32 -14.37 2.81 -0.54
N LEU A 33 -13.24 3.41 -0.94
CA LEU A 33 -13.15 4.16 -2.19
C LEU A 33 -13.42 3.28 -3.40
N PHE A 34 -12.88 2.05 -3.43
CA PHE A 34 -13.17 1.08 -4.48
C PHE A 34 -14.67 0.76 -4.54
N SER A 35 -15.30 0.49 -3.39
CA SER A 35 -16.74 0.24 -3.30
C SER A 35 -17.55 1.42 -3.83
N ASP A 36 -17.15 2.65 -3.48
CA ASP A 36 -17.82 3.87 -3.95
C ASP A 36 -17.69 4.00 -5.48
N PHE A 37 -16.54 3.67 -6.06
CA PHE A 37 -16.39 3.66 -7.51
C PHE A 37 -17.27 2.59 -8.17
N VAL A 38 -17.36 1.40 -7.59
CA VAL A 38 -18.23 0.33 -8.13
C VAL A 38 -19.68 0.79 -8.15
N LEU A 39 -20.16 1.38 -7.04
CA LEU A 39 -21.53 1.88 -6.90
C LEU A 39 -21.85 3.04 -7.86
N ASN A 40 -20.88 3.91 -8.14
CA ASN A 40 -21.08 5.09 -8.98
C ASN A 40 -20.77 4.87 -10.46
N SER A 41 -20.36 3.67 -10.87
CA SER A 41 -20.06 3.34 -12.28
C SER A 41 -21.21 3.65 -13.25
N ALA A 42 -22.47 3.47 -12.81
CA ALA A 42 -23.65 3.77 -13.60
C ALA A 42 -23.88 5.27 -13.83
N VAL A 43 -23.38 6.14 -12.94
CA VAL A 43 -23.54 7.60 -13.03
C VAL A 43 -22.87 8.15 -14.28
N CYS A 44 -21.79 7.53 -14.75
CA CYS A 44 -21.15 7.89 -16.02
C CYS A 44 -22.10 7.77 -17.22
N LEU A 45 -23.13 6.91 -17.12
CA LEU A 45 -24.09 6.60 -18.17
C LEU A 45 -25.49 7.21 -17.92
N GLU A 46 -25.69 7.91 -16.80
CA GLU A 46 -26.93 8.66 -16.50
C GLU A 46 -26.84 10.17 -16.77
N PRO A 47 -27.93 10.82 -17.23
CA PRO A 47 -29.17 10.22 -17.71
C PRO A 47 -28.97 9.52 -19.06
N SER A 48 -29.80 8.50 -19.33
CA SER A 48 -29.85 7.86 -20.64
C SER A 48 -30.39 8.86 -21.66
N LEU A 49 -29.60 9.11 -22.72
CA LEU A 49 -30.02 9.95 -23.83
C LEU A 49 -30.86 9.09 -24.77
N ALA A 50 -32.18 9.16 -24.61
CA ALA A 50 -33.10 8.34 -25.40
C ALA A 50 -33.00 8.73 -26.88
N ALA A 51 -32.86 7.71 -27.73
CA ALA A 51 -32.64 7.86 -29.18
C ALA A 51 -33.81 8.55 -29.90
N ASP A 52 -34.96 8.73 -29.25
CA ASP A 52 -36.11 9.48 -29.78
C ASP A 52 -35.96 11.00 -29.60
N ALA A 53 -35.26 11.46 -28.56
CA ALA A 53 -35.02 12.87 -28.24
C ALA A 53 -33.61 13.38 -28.60
N TRP A 54 -32.63 12.48 -28.76
CA TRP A 54 -31.22 12.80 -29.01
C TRP A 54 -30.76 12.21 -30.35
N LYS A 55 -30.62 13.04 -31.39
CA LYS A 55 -30.30 12.61 -32.77
C LYS A 55 -29.38 13.61 -33.49
N GLY A 56 -28.63 13.10 -34.46
CA GLY A 56 -27.70 13.88 -35.30
C GLY A 56 -26.24 13.61 -34.98
N ASP A 57 -25.34 14.25 -35.73
CA ASP A 57 -23.90 13.98 -35.63
C ASP A 57 -23.35 14.37 -34.26
N ILE A 58 -23.71 15.54 -33.73
CA ILE A 58 -23.31 16.02 -32.38
C ILE A 58 -23.77 15.06 -31.28
N ALA A 59 -24.98 14.52 -31.42
CA ALA A 59 -25.53 13.56 -30.47
C ALA A 59 -24.72 12.26 -30.45
N SER A 60 -24.33 11.80 -31.65
CA SER A 60 -23.52 10.60 -31.84
C SER A 60 -22.09 10.79 -31.33
N ASP A 61 -21.48 11.94 -31.62
CA ASP A 61 -20.14 12.31 -31.15
C ASP A 61 -20.10 12.38 -29.61
N PHE A 62 -21.15 12.94 -29.00
CA PHE A 62 -21.27 13.00 -27.54
C PHE A 62 -21.37 11.61 -26.92
N ASP A 63 -22.23 10.74 -27.45
CA ASP A 63 -22.37 9.37 -26.94
C ASP A 63 -21.08 8.56 -27.14
N GLU A 64 -20.38 8.74 -28.27
CA GLU A 64 -19.09 8.12 -28.51
C GLU A 64 -18.04 8.57 -27.48
N PHE A 65 -17.92 9.89 -27.25
CA PHE A 65 -17.02 10.44 -26.24
C PHE A 65 -17.38 9.93 -24.83
N ARG A 66 -18.66 9.94 -24.47
CA ARG A 66 -19.14 9.48 -23.17
C ARG A 66 -18.78 8.02 -22.92
N ASN A 67 -18.96 7.14 -23.91
CA ASN A 67 -18.67 5.72 -23.74
C ASN A 67 -17.16 5.45 -23.78
N LYS A 68 -16.45 5.97 -24.79
CA LYS A 68 -15.04 5.63 -25.03
C LYS A 68 -14.05 6.39 -24.17
N GLU A 69 -14.36 7.62 -23.80
CA GLU A 69 -13.43 8.44 -23.02
C GLU A 69 -13.82 8.41 -21.54
N VAL A 70 -15.09 8.68 -21.22
CA VAL A 70 -15.51 8.79 -19.81
C VAL A 70 -15.71 7.42 -19.16
N TYR A 71 -16.56 6.57 -19.75
CA TYR A 71 -16.88 5.27 -19.15
C TYR A 71 -15.70 4.30 -19.19
N ASP A 72 -14.98 4.20 -20.31
CA ASP A 72 -13.81 3.32 -20.39
C ASP A 72 -12.68 3.77 -19.45
N SER A 73 -12.41 5.08 -19.30
CA SER A 73 -11.43 5.57 -18.31
C SER A 73 -11.86 5.25 -16.88
N TYR A 74 -13.15 5.41 -16.58
CA TYR A 74 -13.69 5.05 -15.26
C TYR A 74 -13.54 3.56 -14.98
N LYS A 75 -13.85 2.73 -15.97
CA LYS A 75 -13.71 1.29 -15.91
C LYS A 75 -12.24 0.88 -15.77
N GLN A 76 -11.31 1.58 -16.42
CA GLN A 76 -9.88 1.34 -16.25
C GLN A 76 -9.42 1.56 -14.80
N ILE A 77 -9.97 2.57 -14.11
CA ILE A 77 -9.68 2.78 -12.69
C ILE A 77 -10.11 1.55 -11.88
N LEU A 78 -11.32 1.04 -12.12
CA LEU A 78 -11.89 -0.11 -11.42
C LEU A 78 -11.18 -1.42 -11.72
N ASP A 79 -10.96 -1.71 -13.01
CA ASP A 79 -10.53 -3.04 -13.47
C ASP A 79 -9.01 -3.20 -13.49
N GLU A 80 -8.26 -2.10 -13.54
CA GLU A 80 -6.79 -2.13 -13.62
C GLU A 80 -6.12 -1.42 -12.45
N GLN A 81 -6.44 -0.15 -12.21
CA GLN A 81 -5.66 0.69 -11.28
C GLN A 81 -5.87 0.27 -9.82
N PHE A 82 -7.12 0.04 -9.39
CA PHE A 82 -7.40 -0.45 -8.04
C PHE A 82 -6.76 -1.82 -7.76
N PRO A 83 -6.96 -2.86 -8.61
CA PRO A 83 -6.29 -4.14 -8.44
C PRO A 83 -4.76 -4.03 -8.36
N GLN A 84 -4.14 -3.22 -9.22
CA GLN A 84 -2.69 -2.98 -9.17
C GLN A 84 -2.27 -2.29 -7.86
N LEU A 85 -3.04 -1.32 -7.39
CA LEU A 85 -2.78 -0.63 -6.13
C LEU A 85 -2.85 -1.59 -4.93
N PHE A 86 -3.89 -2.42 -4.85
CA PHE A 86 -4.03 -3.42 -3.79
C PHE A 86 -2.89 -4.44 -3.82
N LEU A 87 -2.51 -4.93 -5.01
CA LEU A 87 -1.37 -5.83 -5.16
C LEU A 87 -0.06 -5.19 -4.71
N MET A 88 0.17 -3.92 -5.05
CA MET A 88 1.36 -3.17 -4.66
C MET A 88 1.44 -3.01 -3.14
N ILE A 89 0.33 -2.69 -2.49
CA ILE A 89 0.25 -2.55 -1.03
C ILE A 89 0.53 -3.89 -0.36
N GLN A 90 -0.11 -4.97 -0.82
CA GLN A 90 0.09 -6.32 -0.28
C GLN A 90 1.56 -6.77 -0.40
N THR A 91 2.15 -6.60 -1.59
CA THR A 91 3.57 -6.90 -1.84
C THR A 91 4.47 -6.09 -0.89
N LYS A 92 4.13 -4.82 -0.64
CA LYS A 92 4.91 -3.96 0.24
C LYS A 92 4.80 -4.40 1.70
N ILE A 93 3.61 -4.81 2.14
CA ILE A 93 3.37 -5.36 3.49
C ILE A 93 4.23 -6.60 3.70
N GLU A 94 4.20 -7.56 2.76
CA GLU A 94 5.01 -8.78 2.83
C GLU A 94 6.51 -8.47 2.94
N SER A 95 7.01 -7.56 2.10
CA SER A 95 8.40 -7.12 2.16
C SER A 95 8.77 -6.44 3.48
N LEU A 96 7.85 -5.71 4.11
CA LEU A 96 8.07 -5.08 5.40
C LEU A 96 8.10 -6.10 6.53
N LEU A 97 7.21 -7.09 6.50
CA LEU A 97 7.16 -8.18 7.48
C LEU A 97 8.46 -9.01 7.46
N GLU A 98 8.97 -9.33 6.27
CA GLU A 98 10.26 -10.01 6.10
C GLU A 98 11.40 -9.18 6.73
N LYS A 99 11.48 -7.89 6.39
CA LYS A 99 12.51 -6.98 6.96
C LYS A 99 12.41 -6.81 8.47
N ILE A 100 11.20 -6.81 9.02
CA ILE A 100 10.99 -6.77 10.47
C ILE A 100 11.52 -8.07 11.11
N SER A 101 11.26 -9.22 10.49
CA SER A 101 11.78 -10.52 10.95
C SER A 101 13.33 -10.55 10.93
N ASP A 102 13.94 -10.07 9.85
CA ASP A 102 15.40 -9.96 9.74
C ASP A 102 15.99 -9.05 10.83
N LEU A 103 15.34 -7.91 11.09
CA LEU A 103 15.78 -6.97 12.12
C LEU A 103 15.66 -7.58 13.53
N HIS A 104 14.60 -8.32 13.83
CA HIS A 104 14.50 -9.05 15.09
C HIS A 104 15.65 -10.06 15.26
N SER A 105 15.97 -10.81 14.21
CA SER A 105 17.08 -11.78 14.22
C SER A 105 18.43 -11.09 14.43
N ALA A 106 18.66 -9.96 13.75
CA ALA A 106 19.87 -9.17 13.90
C ALA A 106 20.01 -8.54 15.30
N ILE A 107 18.91 -8.08 15.90
CA ILE A 107 18.88 -7.56 17.27
C ILE A 107 19.24 -8.67 18.26
N ALA A 108 18.60 -9.84 18.16
CA ALA A 108 18.87 -10.96 19.06
C ALA A 108 20.35 -11.41 19.00
N ALA A 109 20.93 -11.48 17.81
CA ALA A 109 22.35 -11.79 17.63
C ALA A 109 23.27 -10.72 18.23
N ALA A 110 22.94 -9.44 18.05
CA ALA A 110 23.71 -8.32 18.59
C ALA A 110 23.66 -8.26 20.13
N GLU A 111 22.51 -8.56 20.72
CA GLU A 111 22.33 -8.62 22.19
C GLU A 111 23.13 -9.76 22.80
N ALA A 112 23.13 -10.95 22.18
CA ALA A 112 23.93 -12.08 22.62
C ALA A 112 25.43 -11.75 22.61
N ALA A 113 25.93 -11.14 21.53
CA ALA A 113 27.33 -10.76 21.41
C ALA A 113 27.76 -9.69 22.44
N ASP A 114 26.89 -8.72 22.73
CA ASP A 114 27.14 -7.69 23.74
C ASP A 114 27.20 -8.28 25.17
N LEU A 115 26.35 -9.27 25.46
CA LEU A 115 26.40 -10.00 26.73
C LEU A 115 27.72 -10.78 26.88
N GLU A 116 28.12 -11.52 25.86
CA GLU A 116 29.39 -12.27 25.85
C GLU A 116 30.60 -11.35 26.06
N GLU A 117 30.62 -10.17 25.43
CA GLU A 117 31.70 -9.20 25.62
C GLU A 117 31.74 -8.65 27.06
N LYS A 118 30.58 -8.36 27.64
CA LYS A 118 30.46 -7.89 29.03
C LYS A 118 30.97 -8.95 30.02
N GLU A 119 30.63 -10.21 29.82
CA GLU A 119 31.12 -11.33 30.63
C GLU A 119 32.64 -11.52 30.49
N ALA A 120 33.16 -11.49 29.26
CA ALA A 120 34.59 -11.61 29.00
C ALA A 120 35.42 -10.48 29.64
N LYS A 121 34.89 -9.25 29.64
CA LYS A 121 35.52 -8.11 30.32
C LYS A 121 35.49 -8.26 31.85
N ALA A 122 34.39 -8.75 32.41
CA ALA A 122 34.27 -8.98 33.85
C ALA A 122 35.25 -10.06 34.36
N LEU A 123 35.55 -11.07 33.54
CA LEU A 123 36.53 -12.12 33.84
C LEU A 123 37.98 -11.65 33.71
N ARG A 124 38.28 -10.72 32.80
CA ARG A 124 39.63 -10.14 32.61
C ARG A 124 39.99 -9.05 33.63
N GLY A 125 39.00 -8.49 34.32
CA GLY A 125 39.20 -7.44 35.34
C GLY A 125 39.43 -7.95 36.77
N LYS A 126 39.49 -9.27 36.97
CA LYS A 126 39.86 -9.94 38.24
C LYS A 126 41.25 -10.53 38.14
#